data_AF-A0A5M9JBR6-F1
#
_entry.id   AF-A0A5M9JBR6-F1
#
_cell.length_a   1.000
_cell.length_b   1.000
_cell.length_c   1.000
_cell.angle_alpha   90.00
_cell.angle_beta   90.00
_cell.angle_gamma   90.00
#
_symmetry.space_group_name_H-M   'P 1'
#
loop_
_entity.id
_entity.type
_entity.pdbx_description
1 polymer ?
#
loop_
_entity_poly.entity_id
_entity_poly.type
_entity_poly.pdbx_seq_one_letter_code
_entity_poly.pdbx_strand_id
1 'polypeptide(L)'
;MVVADAWNDMVKRLQDIHKAIKEDVESRRFDLSYKTHSIVDSLRDQTEEVIRGQRKCVNRFQTLETSKIKTGDVIYLQICSPQGAAFNSRGSDRDICQEETRIAVLKLTENWCTNPEGEVIFWVNGGAAGTEKSTIARTFAQKLHKVGF
;
A
#
# COMPACT_ATOMS: atom_id res chain seq x y z
N MET A 1 3.69 39.53 67.65
CA MET A 1 2.69 38.49 67.35
C MET A 1 2.22 38.56 65.90
N VAL A 2 1.74 39.71 65.40
CA VAL A 2 1.17 39.89 64.04
C VAL A 2 2.06 39.46 62.86
N VAL A 3 3.38 39.65 62.93
CA VAL A 3 4.30 39.34 61.81
C VAL A 3 4.49 37.82 61.62
N ALA A 4 4.42 37.04 62.70
CA ALA A 4 4.56 35.58 62.63
C ALA A 4 3.35 34.93 61.95
N ASP A 5 2.15 35.48 62.18
CA ASP A 5 0.92 34.97 61.59
C ASP A 5 0.88 35.21 60.07
N ALA A 6 1.30 36.39 59.60
CA ALA A 6 1.40 36.69 58.17
C ALA A 6 2.41 35.81 57.43
N TRP A 7 3.54 35.49 58.08
CA TRP A 7 4.54 34.58 57.53
C TRP A 7 4.01 33.14 57.41
N ASN A 8 3.34 32.65 58.45
CA ASN A 8 2.73 31.32 58.44
C ASN A 8 1.67 31.19 57.35
N ASP A 9 0.87 32.24 57.13
CA ASP A 9 -0.09 32.30 56.03
C ASP A 9 0.57 32.23 54.65
N MET A 10 1.68 32.94 54.45
CA MET A 10 2.46 32.86 53.20
C MET A 10 3.02 31.45 52.98
N VAL A 11 3.61 30.85 54.00
CA VAL A 11 4.14 29.48 53.93
C VAL A 11 3.04 28.49 53.56
N LYS A 12 1.86 28.62 54.17
CA LYS A 12 0.70 27.77 53.87
C LYS A 12 0.25 27.90 52.42
N ARG A 13 0.14 29.14 51.90
CA ARG A 13 -0.18 29.39 50.48
C ARG A 13 0.84 28.77 49.53
N LEU A 14 2.13 28.86 49.84
CA LEU A 14 3.18 28.24 49.03
C LEU A 14 3.08 26.72 49.02
N GLN A 15 2.74 26.10 50.15
CA GLN A 15 2.51 24.67 50.24
C GLN A 15 1.28 24.24 49.44
N ASP A 16 0.19 25.01 49.50
CA ASP A 16 -1.03 24.75 48.74
C ASP A 16 -0.78 24.84 47.22
N ILE A 17 -0.05 25.87 46.78
CA ILE A 17 0.35 26.02 45.36
C ILE A 17 1.25 24.87 44.92
N HIS A 18 2.26 24.50 45.73
CA HIS A 18 3.14 23.39 45.42
C HIS A 18 2.36 22.08 45.26
N LYS A 19 1.39 21.83 46.14
CA LYS A 19 0.51 20.67 46.07
C LYS A 19 -0.33 20.68 44.78
N ALA A 20 -0.94 21.82 44.45
CA ALA A 20 -1.76 21.95 43.24
C ALA A 20 -0.92 21.73 41.96
N ILE A 21 0.30 22.26 41.89
CA ILE A 21 1.22 22.05 40.76
C ILE A 21 1.57 20.56 40.65
N LYS A 22 1.87 19.91 41.78
CA LYS A 22 2.21 18.48 41.79
C LYS A 22 1.05 17.62 41.27
N GLU A 23 -0.18 17.92 41.69
CA GLU A 23 -1.38 17.21 41.23
C GLU A 23 -1.63 17.44 39.73
N ASP A 24 -1.47 18.66 39.21
CA ASP A 24 -1.62 18.95 37.78
C ASP A 24 -0.56 18.24 36.93
N VAL A 25 0.70 18.21 37.39
CA VAL A 25 1.79 17.50 36.69
C VAL A 25 1.52 16.00 36.63
N GLU A 26 1.07 15.39 37.73
CA GLU A 26 0.74 13.97 37.78
C GLU A 26 -0.47 13.62 36.88
N SER A 27 -1.50 14.47 36.89
CA SER A 27 -2.65 14.32 36.00
C SER A 27 -2.25 14.38 34.52
N ARG A 28 -1.46 15.39 34.13
CA ARG A 28 -0.96 15.52 32.75
C ARG A 28 -0.05 14.37 32.35
N ARG A 29 0.77 13.86 33.28
CA ARG A 29 1.60 12.67 33.05
C ARG A 29 0.74 11.46 32.70
N PHE A 30 -0.35 11.25 33.44
CA PHE A 30 -1.26 10.14 33.20
C PHE A 30 -1.96 10.28 31.84
N ASP A 31 -2.50 11.47 31.53
CA ASP A 31 -3.16 11.74 30.25
C ASP A 31 -2.24 11.54 29.04
N LEU A 32 -1.01 12.03 29.13
CA LEU A 32 -0.03 11.87 28.05
C LEU A 32 0.36 10.40 27.87
N SER A 33 0.55 9.68 28.98
CA SER A 33 0.82 8.25 28.94
C SER A 33 -0.33 7.47 28.31
N TYR A 34 -1.57 7.75 28.71
CA TYR A 34 -2.76 7.10 28.17
C TYR A 34 -2.91 7.33 26.66
N LYS A 35 -2.80 8.59 26.21
CA LYS A 35 -2.87 8.92 24.78
C LYS A 35 -1.75 8.25 23.98
N THR A 36 -0.55 8.20 24.53
CA THR A 36 0.59 7.53 23.89
C THR A 36 0.33 6.04 23.73
N HIS A 37 -0.12 5.35 24.78
CA HIS A 37 -0.45 3.92 24.72
C HIS A 37 -1.55 3.65 23.70
N SER A 38 -2.62 4.46 23.70
CA SER A 38 -3.72 4.30 22.75
C SER A 38 -3.27 4.41 21.29
N ILE A 39 -2.38 5.34 20.97
CA ILE A 39 -1.84 5.48 19.60
C ILE A 39 -0.96 4.28 19.26
N VAL A 40 -0.11 3.84 20.18
CA VAL A 40 0.77 2.68 19.97
C VAL A 40 -0.04 1.41 19.72
N ASP A 41 -1.10 1.17 20.50
CA ASP A 41 -1.98 0.01 20.33
C ASP A 41 -2.71 0.08 18.97
N SER A 42 -3.21 1.25 18.57
CA SER A 42 -3.86 1.41 17.27
C SER A 42 -2.90 1.14 16.11
N LEU A 43 -1.65 1.63 16.18
CA LEU A 43 -0.63 1.36 15.18
C LEU A 43 -0.24 -0.12 15.14
N ARG A 44 -0.19 -0.76 16.31
CA ARG A 44 0.07 -2.19 16.42
C ARG A 44 -1.00 -3.00 15.70
N ASP A 45 -2.27 -2.71 15.95
CA ASP A 45 -3.39 -3.41 15.31
C ASP A 45 -3.36 -3.25 13.78
N GLN A 46 -3.11 -2.04 13.29
CA GLN A 46 -2.94 -1.77 11.86
C GLN A 46 -1.77 -2.56 11.26
N THR A 47 -0.64 -2.65 11.99
CA THR A 47 0.54 -3.39 11.55
C THR A 47 0.28 -4.90 11.50
N GLU A 48 -0.40 -5.45 12.51
CA GLU A 48 -0.80 -6.85 12.55
C GLU A 48 -1.76 -7.18 11.38
N GLU A 49 -2.63 -6.25 11.00
CA GLU A 49 -3.52 -6.41 9.86
C GLU A 49 -2.75 -6.53 8.54
N VAL A 50 -1.76 -5.65 8.32
CA VAL A 50 -0.90 -5.67 7.14
C VAL A 50 -0.08 -6.95 7.08
N ILE A 51 0.55 -7.36 8.18
CA ILE A 51 1.34 -8.60 8.27
C ILE A 51 0.47 -9.82 7.94
N ARG A 52 -0.75 -9.87 8.45
CA ARG A 52 -1.71 -10.94 8.15
C ARG A 52 -2.06 -10.97 6.66
N GLY A 53 -2.29 -9.81 6.05
CA GLY A 53 -2.52 -9.69 4.60
C GLY A 53 -1.33 -10.20 3.79
N GLN A 54 -0.12 -9.77 4.13
CA GLN A 54 1.12 -10.21 3.49
C GLN A 54 1.32 -11.72 3.61
N ARG A 55 1.14 -12.29 4.81
CA ARG A 55 1.26 -13.74 5.03
C ARG A 55 0.30 -14.54 4.14
N LYS A 56 -0.94 -14.07 3.97
CA LYS A 56 -1.90 -14.69 3.05
C LYS A 56 -1.40 -14.65 1.60
N CYS A 57 -0.85 -13.52 1.15
CA CYS A 57 -0.29 -13.40 -0.19
C CYS A 57 0.89 -14.33 -0.41
N VAL A 58 1.84 -14.38 0.54
CA VAL A 58 3.03 -15.25 0.47
C VAL A 58 2.64 -16.72 0.43
N ASN A 59 1.74 -17.16 1.33
CA ASN A 59 1.26 -18.54 1.34
C ASN A 59 0.58 -18.92 0.02
N ARG A 60 -0.21 -17.99 -0.56
CA ARG A 60 -0.84 -18.23 -1.87
C ARG A 60 0.18 -18.37 -2.99
N PHE A 61 1.30 -17.65 -2.92
CA PHE A 61 2.38 -17.74 -3.90
C PHE A 61 3.16 -19.06 -3.77
N GLN A 62 3.49 -19.50 -2.54
CA GLN A 62 4.17 -20.78 -2.29
C GLN A 62 3.33 -22.00 -2.68
N THR A 63 2.01 -21.96 -2.50
CA THR A 63 1.13 -23.04 -2.97
C THR A 63 1.13 -23.15 -4.50
N LEU A 64 1.33 -22.04 -5.22
CA LEU A 64 1.43 -22.05 -6.69
C LEU A 64 2.77 -22.61 -7.18
N GLU A 65 3.86 -22.38 -6.44
CA GLU A 65 5.18 -22.96 -6.77
C GLU A 65 5.27 -24.47 -6.51
N THR A 66 4.54 -24.99 -5.52
CA THR A 66 4.60 -26.41 -5.12
C THR A 66 3.71 -27.33 -5.96
N SER A 67 2.63 -26.81 -6.56
CA SER A 67 1.90 -27.51 -7.61
C SER A 67 2.68 -27.44 -8.93
N LYS A 68 3.68 -28.32 -9.10
CA LYS A 68 4.45 -28.60 -10.32
C LYS A 68 3.96 -27.81 -11.56
N ILE A 69 4.46 -26.58 -11.74
CA ILE A 69 4.28 -25.85 -12.98
C ILE A 69 5.10 -26.63 -14.02
N LYS A 70 4.42 -27.41 -14.85
CA LYS A 70 5.04 -27.98 -16.03
C LYS A 70 5.28 -26.82 -16.98
N THR A 71 6.54 -26.63 -17.38
CA THR A 71 6.96 -25.70 -18.42
C THR A 71 5.98 -25.76 -19.59
N GLY A 72 5.13 -24.75 -19.75
CA GLY A 72 4.13 -24.67 -20.82
C GLY A 72 2.76 -24.13 -20.41
N ASP A 73 2.37 -24.18 -19.13
CA ASP A 73 1.06 -23.68 -18.71
C ASP A 73 1.12 -22.17 -18.39
N VAL A 74 0.36 -21.38 -19.15
CA VAL A 74 0.21 -19.93 -18.99
C VAL A 74 -0.33 -19.63 -17.58
N ILE A 75 0.50 -19.01 -16.73
CA ILE A 75 0.13 -18.63 -15.37
C ILE A 75 -0.79 -17.41 -15.44
N TYR A 76 -2.10 -17.64 -15.36
CA TYR A 76 -3.02 -16.57 -14.96
C TYR A 76 -2.78 -16.27 -13.49
N LEU A 77 -1.96 -15.25 -13.21
CA LEU A 77 -1.86 -14.67 -11.88
C LEU A 77 -3.25 -14.11 -11.54
N GLN A 78 -4.04 -14.88 -10.79
CA GLN A 78 -5.32 -14.46 -10.24
C GLN A 78 -5.10 -13.50 -9.06
N ILE A 79 -4.46 -12.37 -9.39
CA ILE A 79 -4.50 -11.15 -8.62
C ILE A 79 -5.96 -10.67 -8.70
N CYS A 80 -6.54 -10.20 -7.59
CA CYS A 80 -7.88 -9.60 -7.62
C CYS A 80 -7.89 -8.48 -8.65
N SER A 81 -8.34 -8.78 -9.86
CA SER A 81 -8.45 -7.82 -10.94
C SER A 81 -9.58 -6.86 -10.56
N PRO A 82 -9.32 -5.55 -10.42
CA PRO A 82 -10.39 -4.59 -10.21
C PRO A 82 -11.46 -4.78 -11.29
N GLN A 83 -12.74 -4.72 -10.90
CA GLN A 83 -13.85 -4.81 -11.86
C GLN A 83 -13.63 -3.77 -12.98
N GLY A 84 -13.55 -4.23 -14.23
CA GLY A 84 -13.23 -3.37 -15.38
C GLY A 84 -11.76 -3.39 -15.85
N ALA A 85 -10.86 -4.11 -15.18
CA ALA A 85 -9.45 -4.24 -15.59
C ALA A 85 -9.18 -5.45 -16.51
N ALA A 86 -10.12 -6.41 -16.58
CA ALA A 86 -10.02 -7.51 -17.53
C ALA A 86 -10.15 -7.02 -18.97
N PHE A 87 -9.24 -7.50 -19.82
CA PHE A 87 -9.29 -7.36 -21.27
C PHE A 87 -10.58 -8.03 -21.77
N ASN A 88 -11.60 -7.24 -22.17
CA ASN A 88 -12.99 -7.59 -22.54
C ASN A 88 -14.10 -7.26 -21.51
N SER A 89 -13.80 -6.61 -20.39
CA SER A 89 -14.84 -6.22 -19.43
C SER A 89 -15.80 -5.16 -20.01
N ARG A 90 -17.09 -5.25 -19.66
CA ARG A 90 -18.13 -4.30 -20.10
C ARG A 90 -17.79 -2.89 -19.56
N GLY A 91 -17.58 -1.93 -20.46
CA GLY A 91 -17.10 -0.57 -20.15
C GLY A 91 -15.66 -0.27 -20.59
N SER A 92 -15.08 -1.11 -21.46
CA SER A 92 -13.71 -0.99 -21.97
C SER A 92 -13.55 -0.23 -23.29
N ASP A 93 -14.48 0.68 -23.62
CA ASP A 93 -14.34 1.67 -24.71
C ASP A 93 -13.30 2.74 -24.33
N ARG A 94 -12.07 2.31 -24.07
CA ARG A 94 -10.93 3.17 -23.77
C ARG A 94 -9.95 3.10 -24.91
N ASP A 95 -9.37 4.25 -25.25
CA ASP A 95 -8.48 4.42 -26.40
C ASP A 95 -7.40 3.34 -26.49
N ILE A 96 -7.18 2.87 -27.72
CA ILE A 96 -6.03 2.07 -28.17
C ILE A 96 -4.94 3.01 -28.68
N CYS A 97 -3.71 2.50 -28.85
CA CYS A 97 -2.64 3.27 -29.46
C CYS A 97 -3.12 3.76 -30.83
N GLN A 98 -2.96 5.07 -31.08
CA GLN A 98 -3.12 5.63 -32.41
C GLN A 98 -2.25 4.86 -33.40
N GLU A 99 -2.75 4.73 -34.63
CA GLU A 99 -2.05 3.99 -35.68
C GLU A 99 -0.63 4.54 -35.85
N GLU A 100 0.33 3.64 -36.06
CA GLU A 100 1.77 3.92 -36.19
C GLU A 100 2.52 4.47 -34.95
N THR A 101 1.85 4.63 -33.81
CA THR A 101 2.50 5.13 -32.59
C THR A 101 2.99 3.97 -31.71
N ARG A 102 4.19 4.08 -31.13
CA ARG A 102 4.76 3.10 -30.15
C ARG A 102 5.02 1.69 -30.69
N ILE A 103 5.22 1.55 -32.01
CA ILE A 103 5.54 0.29 -32.70
C ILE A 103 6.73 -0.42 -32.05
N ALA A 104 7.78 0.32 -31.67
CA ALA A 104 8.97 -0.27 -31.06
C ALA A 104 8.66 -0.98 -29.74
N VAL A 105 7.86 -0.37 -28.87
CA VAL A 105 7.48 -0.97 -27.58
C VAL A 105 6.54 -2.16 -27.80
N LEU A 106 5.59 -2.06 -28.74
CA LEU A 106 4.70 -3.18 -29.07
C LEU A 106 5.46 -4.38 -29.64
N LYS A 107 6.46 -4.16 -30.50
CA LYS A 107 7.33 -5.23 -31.01
C LYS A 107 8.18 -5.85 -29.90
N LEU A 108 8.69 -5.05 -28.96
CA LEU A 108 9.42 -5.56 -27.80
C LEU A 108 8.53 -6.44 -26.91
N THR A 109 7.28 -6.04 -26.68
CA THR A 109 6.32 -6.85 -25.91
C THR A 109 5.92 -8.13 -26.64
N GLU A 110 5.76 -8.10 -27.97
CA GLU A 110 5.47 -9.30 -28.79
C GLU A 110 6.64 -10.29 -28.75
N ASN A 111 7.87 -9.81 -28.92
CA ASN A 111 9.07 -10.66 -28.82
C ASN A 111 9.25 -11.22 -27.41
N TRP A 112 8.92 -10.43 -26.39
CA TRP A 112 8.95 -10.86 -25.00
C TRP A 112 7.96 -12.00 -24.72
N CYS A 113 6.69 -11.86 -25.12
CA CYS A 113 5.67 -12.88 -24.79
C CYS A 113 5.82 -14.18 -25.59
N THR A 114 6.48 -14.12 -26.74
CA THR A 114 6.71 -15.28 -27.62
C THR A 114 8.02 -16.00 -27.33
N ASN A 115 8.86 -15.47 -26.43
CA ASN A 115 10.12 -16.11 -26.05
C ASN A 115 9.91 -17.04 -24.83
N PRO A 116 9.93 -18.38 -25.03
CA PRO A 116 9.71 -19.34 -23.94
C PRO A 116 10.85 -19.38 -22.91
N GLU A 117 12.04 -18.87 -23.24
CA GLU A 117 13.18 -18.72 -22.33
C GLU A 117 13.37 -17.26 -21.87
N GLY A 118 12.41 -16.38 -22.16
CA GLY A 118 12.46 -14.97 -21.82
C GLY A 118 12.10 -14.67 -20.36
N GLU A 119 12.35 -13.42 -19.95
CA GLU A 119 11.97 -12.93 -18.62
C GLU A 119 10.46 -13.07 -18.37
N VAL A 120 10.05 -13.37 -17.15
CA VAL A 120 8.62 -13.58 -16.81
C VAL A 120 7.85 -12.26 -16.65
N ILE A 121 8.56 -11.15 -16.43
CA ILE A 121 7.95 -9.83 -16.20
C ILE A 121 8.56 -8.81 -17.16
N PHE A 122 7.71 -8.13 -17.95
CA PHE A 122 8.11 -6.99 -18.77
C PHE A 122 7.67 -5.68 -18.15
N TRP A 123 8.65 -4.80 -17.87
CA TRP A 123 8.40 -3.52 -17.22
C TRP A 123 8.41 -2.36 -18.23
N VAL A 124 7.24 -1.74 -18.44
CA VAL A 124 7.11 -0.55 -19.30
C VAL A 124 7.20 0.72 -18.46
N ASN A 125 8.38 1.34 -18.46
CA ASN A 125 8.55 2.71 -17.95
C ASN A 125 8.15 3.72 -19.02
N GLY A 126 7.19 4.59 -18.72
CA GLY A 126 6.82 5.71 -19.59
C GLY A 126 7.11 7.03 -18.89
N GLY A 127 7.92 7.89 -19.53
CA GLY A 127 8.16 9.28 -19.08
C GLY A 127 6.86 10.10 -19.00
N ALA A 128 6.79 10.95 -17.98
CA ALA A 128 5.67 11.80 -17.57
C ALA A 128 4.34 11.09 -17.25
N ALA A 129 3.66 11.59 -16.22
CA ALA A 129 2.31 11.20 -15.85
C ALA A 129 1.32 11.71 -16.90
N GLY A 130 0.40 10.86 -17.38
CA GLY A 130 -0.67 11.24 -18.31
C GLY A 130 -0.64 10.59 -19.69
N THR A 131 0.44 9.93 -20.11
CA THR A 131 0.52 9.34 -21.46
C THR A 131 0.50 7.81 -21.45
N GLU A 132 -0.62 7.26 -21.94
CA GLU A 132 -0.72 6.09 -22.86
C GLU A 132 -0.07 4.75 -22.45
N LYS A 133 0.40 4.57 -21.21
CA LYS A 133 0.93 3.27 -20.73
C LYS A 133 -0.15 2.18 -20.71
N SER A 134 -1.33 2.49 -20.18
CA SER A 134 -2.50 1.59 -20.21
C SER A 134 -3.02 1.36 -21.63
N THR A 135 -2.78 2.30 -22.53
CA THR A 135 -3.13 2.23 -23.94
C THR A 135 -2.26 1.19 -24.66
N ILE A 136 -0.94 1.14 -24.38
CA ILE A 136 -0.05 0.07 -24.87
C ILE A 136 -0.54 -1.31 -24.41
N ALA A 137 -0.82 -1.47 -23.12
CA ALA A 137 -1.28 -2.74 -22.56
C ALA A 137 -2.57 -3.25 -23.24
N ARG A 138 -3.52 -2.34 -23.53
CA ARG A 138 -4.75 -2.69 -24.26
C ARG A 138 -4.49 -3.05 -25.71
N THR A 139 -3.70 -2.25 -26.43
CA THR A 139 -3.35 -2.56 -27.82
C THR A 139 -2.61 -3.89 -27.94
N PHE A 140 -1.71 -4.17 -27.01
CA PHE A 140 -0.99 -5.44 -26.93
C PHE A 140 -1.95 -6.62 -26.69
N ALA A 141 -2.85 -6.50 -25.70
CA ALA A 141 -3.85 -7.53 -25.43
C ALA A 141 -4.83 -7.75 -26.62
N GLN A 142 -5.23 -6.69 -27.32
CA GLN A 142 -6.04 -6.80 -28.54
C GLN A 142 -5.31 -7.54 -29.66
N LYS A 143 -4.02 -7.26 -29.85
CA LYS A 143 -3.21 -7.98 -30.83
C LYS A 143 -3.10 -9.45 -30.49
N LEU A 144 -2.78 -9.80 -29.24
CA LEU A 144 -2.69 -11.19 -28.78
C LEU A 144 -4.00 -11.95 -28.99
N HIS A 145 -5.13 -11.34 -28.63
CA HIS A 145 -6.44 -11.93 -28.88
C HIS A 145 -6.72 -12.14 -30.38
N LYS A 146 -6.28 -11.25 -31.26
CA LYS A 146 -6.41 -11.42 -32.71
C LYS A 146 -5.52 -12.53 -33.27
N VAL A 147 -4.34 -12.76 -32.69
CA VAL A 147 -3.40 -13.80 -33.14
C VAL A 147 -3.62 -15.17 -32.47
N GLY A 148 -4.60 -15.27 -31.55
CA GLY A 148 -5.02 -16.54 -30.95
C GLY A 148 -4.12 -17.05 -29.81
N PHE A 149 -3.41 -16.14 -29.14
CA PHE A 149 -2.77 -16.42 -27.84
C PHE A 149 -3.80 -16.54 -26.72
#